data_AF-N9CY89-F1
#
_entry.id   AF-N9CY89-F1
#
_cell.length_a   1.000
_cell.length_b   1.000
_cell.length_c   1.000
_cell.angle_alpha   90.00
_cell.angle_beta   90.00
_cell.angle_gamma   90.00
#
_symmetry.space_group_name_H-M   'P 1'
#
loop_
_entity.id
_entity.type
_entity.pdbx_description
1 polymer ?
#
loop_
_entity_poly.entity_id
_entity_poly.type
_entity_poly.pdbx_seq_one_letter_code
_entity_poly.pdbx_strand_id
1 'polypeptide(L)'
;MDINLDTLLKPISDEHPCGEDLSFSNEFHEIKKARTHDDPLLDQGDWISEPKQADWSFVAEKSVQLLTDKTKDIRLLTWLTEAWTNLYGFEGLIKGLELSHRVLEQFWLKLHPEIEDDDLDQRLGLLQGFTTQLPGLIKNVPLINIQPFYSLAQYEKFLHLQNVRRKQAEDSDSVEASLELDQFNQALFNTSRTFQYQNYQQFQEILQHWNIIKQVLDSLMELEAPSFANVDSQLENIQMNLKKIYKAESFGSNTNTAPMENTDTQVQIPIASATESYAAPVVQTQSFQPQPQSHLQNREQAMRVLQDIADYFQTNEPHSPVSYMLQKTIKWSQMPLHEWLTQVIKNDNPLDSIQELLGVNQNNESSEW
;
A
#
# COMPACT_ATOMS: atom_id res chain seq x y z
N MET A 1 -19.86 -13.08 -6.08
CA MET A 1 -19.68 -14.52 -6.36
C MET A 1 -19.50 -15.23 -5.04
N ASP A 2 -20.03 -16.44 -4.84
CA ASP A 2 -19.93 -17.11 -3.53
C ASP A 2 -18.71 -18.04 -3.51
N ILE A 3 -17.52 -17.45 -3.33
CA ILE A 3 -16.29 -18.23 -3.09
C ILE A 3 -16.34 -18.72 -1.64
N ASN A 4 -16.74 -19.98 -1.46
CA ASN A 4 -16.76 -20.62 -0.15
C ASN A 4 -15.37 -21.16 0.22
N LEU A 5 -14.81 -20.69 1.34
CA LEU A 5 -13.48 -21.07 1.81
C LEU A 5 -13.48 -22.31 2.73
N ASP A 6 -14.64 -22.75 3.22
CA ASP A 6 -14.73 -23.79 4.25
C ASP A 6 -14.16 -25.12 3.77
N THR A 7 -14.29 -25.46 2.49
CA THR A 7 -13.72 -26.69 1.93
C THR A 7 -12.20 -26.62 1.84
N LEU A 8 -11.65 -25.43 1.51
CA LEU A 8 -10.22 -25.19 1.37
C LEU A 8 -9.49 -25.19 2.72
N LEU A 9 -10.21 -24.93 3.81
CA LEU A 9 -9.68 -24.88 5.17
C LEU A 9 -9.80 -26.20 5.94
N LYS A 10 -10.39 -27.24 5.33
CA LYS A 10 -10.38 -28.58 5.92
C LYS A 10 -8.98 -29.21 5.81
N PRO A 11 -8.53 -29.95 6.84
CA PRO A 11 -7.33 -30.77 6.71
C PRO A 11 -7.52 -31.78 5.56
N ILE A 12 -6.44 -32.12 4.87
CA ILE A 12 -6.46 -33.12 3.78
C ILE A 12 -6.82 -34.51 4.33
N SER A 13 -6.23 -34.87 5.48
CA SER A 13 -6.53 -36.09 6.24
C SER A 13 -6.20 -35.88 7.71
N ASP A 14 -6.65 -36.78 8.59
CA ASP A 14 -6.36 -36.73 10.02
C ASP A 14 -4.86 -36.95 10.30
N GLU A 15 -4.22 -37.85 9.54
CA GLU A 15 -2.80 -38.18 9.68
C GLU A 15 -1.87 -37.17 9.00
N HIS A 16 -2.29 -36.63 7.85
CA HIS A 16 -1.54 -35.63 7.08
C HIS A 16 -2.42 -34.41 6.79
N PRO A 17 -2.58 -33.47 7.74
CA PRO A 17 -3.47 -32.31 7.60
C PRO A 17 -3.14 -31.41 6.40
N CYS A 18 -1.85 -31.34 6.02
CA CYS A 18 -1.37 -30.55 4.87
C CYS A 18 -1.09 -31.39 3.63
N GLY A 19 -1.32 -32.71 3.67
CA GLY A 19 -1.07 -33.60 2.55
C GLY A 19 0.41 -33.67 2.12
N GLU A 20 0.64 -33.88 0.83
CA GLU A 20 1.97 -34.16 0.25
C GLU A 20 2.62 -32.88 -0.33
N ASP A 21 3.96 -32.82 -0.35
CA ASP A 21 4.66 -31.80 -1.15
C ASP A 21 4.56 -32.12 -2.64
N LEU A 22 3.99 -31.19 -3.40
CA LEU A 22 3.77 -31.32 -4.84
C LEU A 22 4.77 -30.49 -5.68
N SER A 23 5.88 -30.04 -5.09
CA SER A 23 6.94 -29.24 -5.74
C SER A 23 7.33 -29.71 -7.15
N PHE A 24 7.44 -31.01 -7.36
CA PHE A 24 7.88 -31.66 -8.61
C PHE A 24 6.74 -32.33 -9.38
N SER A 25 5.49 -32.10 -8.98
CA SER A 25 4.32 -32.69 -9.63
C SER A 25 4.07 -32.09 -11.02
N ASN A 26 3.44 -32.88 -11.89
CA ASN A 26 2.97 -32.37 -13.19
C ASN A 26 1.91 -31.28 -12.99
N GLU A 27 1.08 -31.38 -11.95
CA GLU A 27 0.05 -30.39 -11.64
C GLU A 27 0.64 -29.01 -11.31
N PHE A 28 1.74 -28.93 -10.55
CA PHE A 28 2.44 -27.67 -10.31
C PHE A 28 3.06 -27.10 -11.59
N HIS A 29 3.61 -27.97 -12.45
CA HIS A 29 4.14 -27.55 -13.75
C HIS A 29 3.03 -27.00 -14.67
N GLU A 30 1.86 -27.65 -14.69
CA GLU A 30 0.70 -27.19 -15.45
C GLU A 30 0.23 -25.81 -14.98
N ILE A 31 0.12 -25.59 -13.67
CA ILE A 31 -0.27 -24.28 -13.11
C ILE A 31 0.76 -23.21 -13.50
N LYS A 32 2.06 -23.46 -13.29
CA LYS A 32 3.12 -22.51 -13.67
C LYS A 32 3.07 -22.17 -15.15
N LYS A 33 2.85 -23.16 -16.01
CA LYS A 33 2.72 -22.97 -17.47
C LYS A 33 1.48 -22.16 -17.82
N ALA A 34 0.36 -22.38 -17.16
CA ALA A 34 -0.90 -21.66 -17.38
C ALA A 34 -0.85 -20.21 -16.92
N ARG A 35 -0.04 -19.88 -15.90
CA ARG A 35 0.19 -18.49 -15.44
C ARG A 35 1.07 -17.67 -16.38
N THR A 36 1.88 -18.32 -17.21
CA THR A 36 2.80 -17.59 -18.10
C THR A 36 2.02 -16.86 -19.19
N HIS A 37 2.22 -15.56 -19.29
CA HIS A 37 1.81 -14.77 -20.44
C HIS A 37 3.04 -14.10 -21.06
N ASP A 38 2.99 -13.85 -22.38
CA ASP A 38 4.03 -13.09 -23.06
C ASP A 38 3.86 -11.59 -22.80
N ASP A 39 4.94 -10.83 -22.81
CA ASP A 39 4.88 -9.37 -22.77
C ASP A 39 4.44 -8.85 -24.15
N PRO A 40 3.28 -8.18 -24.26
CA PRO A 40 2.80 -7.65 -25.53
C PRO A 40 3.68 -6.53 -26.11
N LEU A 41 4.63 -5.99 -25.34
CA LEU A 41 5.58 -4.95 -25.79
C LEU A 41 6.88 -5.54 -26.37
N LEU A 42 7.11 -6.85 -26.27
CA LEU A 42 8.27 -7.50 -26.87
C LEU A 42 8.09 -7.61 -28.39
N ASP A 43 9.09 -7.12 -29.14
CA ASP A 43 9.18 -7.30 -30.58
C ASP A 43 9.37 -8.80 -30.90
N GLN A 44 8.37 -9.41 -31.55
CA GLN A 44 8.40 -10.82 -31.93
C GLN A 44 9.30 -11.09 -33.15
N GLY A 45 9.87 -10.05 -33.76
CA GLY A 45 10.63 -10.15 -35.00
C GLY A 45 9.78 -10.74 -36.13
N ASP A 46 10.42 -11.48 -37.05
CA ASP A 46 9.75 -12.06 -38.23
C ASP A 46 8.84 -13.27 -37.92
N TRP A 47 8.78 -13.71 -36.66
CA TRP A 47 7.97 -14.85 -36.22
C TRP A 47 6.78 -14.37 -35.39
N ILE A 48 5.69 -14.03 -36.08
CA ILE A 48 4.43 -13.64 -35.43
C ILE A 48 3.75 -14.89 -34.87
N SER A 49 3.74 -15.05 -33.55
CA SER A 49 2.93 -16.05 -32.84
C SER A 49 1.87 -15.34 -32.01
N GLU A 50 0.70 -15.97 -31.83
CA GLU A 50 -0.29 -15.43 -30.90
C GLU A 50 0.34 -15.35 -29.51
N PRO A 51 0.41 -14.14 -28.89
CA PRO A 51 1.06 -13.97 -27.61
C PRO A 51 0.34 -14.85 -26.58
N LYS A 52 1.12 -15.66 -25.88
CA LYS A 52 0.58 -16.56 -24.86
C LYS A 52 -0.15 -15.75 -23.81
N GLN A 53 -1.42 -16.07 -23.59
CA GLN A 53 -2.24 -15.48 -22.53
C GLN A 53 -2.29 -16.45 -21.34
N ALA A 54 -2.32 -15.89 -20.14
CA ALA A 54 -2.51 -16.69 -18.94
C ALA A 54 -3.93 -17.25 -18.88
N ASP A 55 -4.08 -18.52 -18.54
CA ASP A 55 -5.37 -19.17 -18.30
C ASP A 55 -5.70 -19.11 -16.80
N TRP A 56 -6.21 -17.97 -16.36
CA TRP A 56 -6.54 -17.76 -14.95
C TRP A 56 -7.65 -18.70 -14.45
N SER A 57 -8.56 -19.12 -15.32
CA SER A 57 -9.63 -20.07 -14.96
C SER A 57 -9.02 -21.43 -14.61
N PHE A 58 -8.12 -21.94 -15.46
CA PHE A 58 -7.38 -23.17 -15.18
C PHE A 58 -6.56 -23.07 -13.89
N VAL A 59 -5.85 -21.96 -13.70
CA VAL A 59 -5.04 -21.74 -12.48
C VAL A 59 -5.92 -21.78 -11.24
N ALA A 60 -7.07 -21.11 -11.25
CA ALA A 60 -8.00 -21.09 -10.13
C ALA A 60 -8.58 -22.48 -9.84
N GLU A 61 -9.14 -23.15 -10.86
CA GLU A 61 -9.74 -24.48 -10.71
C GLU A 61 -8.74 -25.52 -10.21
N LYS A 62 -7.55 -25.57 -10.80
CA LYS A 62 -6.51 -26.53 -10.43
C LYS A 62 -5.96 -26.25 -9.04
N SER A 63 -5.75 -24.99 -8.68
CA SER A 63 -5.27 -24.63 -7.33
C SER A 63 -6.30 -24.96 -6.26
N VAL A 64 -7.59 -24.70 -6.50
CA VAL A 64 -8.68 -25.08 -5.59
C VAL A 64 -8.76 -26.60 -5.41
N GLN A 65 -8.65 -27.36 -6.50
CA GLN A 65 -8.62 -28.82 -6.46
C GLN A 65 -7.47 -29.32 -5.58
N LEU A 66 -6.25 -28.84 -5.83
CA LEU A 66 -5.07 -29.27 -5.07
C LEU A 66 -5.16 -28.87 -3.58
N LEU A 67 -5.61 -27.65 -3.29
CA LEU A 67 -5.80 -27.16 -1.93
C LEU A 67 -6.88 -27.93 -1.16
N THR A 68 -7.86 -28.49 -1.85
CA THR A 68 -8.93 -29.27 -1.22
C THR A 68 -8.51 -30.73 -1.02
N ASP A 69 -7.87 -31.34 -2.02
CA ASP A 69 -7.75 -32.80 -2.10
C ASP A 69 -6.33 -33.34 -1.81
N LYS A 70 -5.27 -32.53 -2.03
CA LYS A 70 -3.91 -33.07 -2.07
C LYS A 70 -2.89 -32.38 -1.16
N THR A 71 -2.89 -31.05 -1.09
CA THR A 71 -1.80 -30.33 -0.43
C THR A 71 -2.22 -28.96 0.10
N LYS A 72 -1.66 -28.53 1.22
CA LYS A 72 -1.73 -27.15 1.70
C LYS A 72 -0.36 -26.50 1.47
N ASP A 73 -0.28 -25.52 0.57
CA ASP A 73 0.99 -24.98 0.10
C ASP A 73 0.93 -23.47 -0.14
N ILE A 74 1.94 -22.73 0.36
CA ILE A 74 2.06 -21.27 0.24
C ILE A 74 2.05 -20.81 -1.23
N ARG A 75 2.65 -21.59 -2.13
CA ARG A 75 2.72 -21.28 -3.57
C ARG A 75 1.34 -21.32 -4.19
N LEU A 76 0.48 -22.27 -3.80
CA LEU A 76 -0.90 -22.34 -4.28
C LEU A 76 -1.74 -21.16 -3.77
N LEU A 77 -1.52 -20.71 -2.52
CA LEU A 77 -2.19 -19.51 -2.00
C LEU A 77 -1.88 -18.26 -2.85
N THR A 78 -0.60 -18.13 -3.23
CA THR A 78 -0.12 -17.05 -4.10
C THR A 78 -0.79 -17.11 -5.46
N TRP A 79 -0.74 -18.26 -6.13
CA TRP A 79 -1.26 -18.43 -7.49
C TRP A 79 -2.79 -18.31 -7.54
N LEU A 80 -3.49 -18.85 -6.54
CA LEU A 80 -4.93 -18.75 -6.45
C LEU A 80 -5.38 -17.30 -6.21
N THR A 81 -4.68 -16.56 -5.34
CA THR A 81 -4.96 -15.15 -5.09
C THR A 81 -4.81 -14.31 -6.37
N GLU A 82 -3.73 -14.53 -7.12
CA GLU A 82 -3.51 -13.88 -8.40
C GLU A 82 -4.62 -14.24 -9.42
N ALA A 83 -4.95 -15.52 -9.55
CA ALA A 83 -5.98 -15.97 -10.49
C ALA A 83 -7.36 -15.40 -10.15
N TRP A 84 -7.78 -15.45 -8.88
CA TRP A 84 -9.02 -14.85 -8.44
C TRP A 84 -9.04 -13.33 -8.60
N THR A 85 -7.90 -12.65 -8.42
CA THR A 85 -7.83 -11.21 -8.69
C THR A 85 -8.05 -10.90 -10.17
N ASN A 86 -7.45 -11.69 -11.08
CA ASN A 86 -7.63 -11.50 -12.51
C ASN A 86 -9.04 -11.84 -12.99
N LEU A 87 -9.70 -12.84 -12.40
CA LEU A 87 -11.05 -13.25 -12.77
C LEU A 87 -12.15 -12.38 -12.15
N TYR A 88 -11.95 -11.95 -10.90
CA TYR A 88 -13.01 -11.39 -10.05
C TYR A 88 -12.64 -10.04 -9.41
N GLY A 89 -11.52 -9.44 -9.80
CA GLY A 89 -11.08 -8.12 -9.32
C GLY A 89 -10.83 -8.09 -7.81
N PHE A 90 -11.23 -7.00 -7.15
CA PHE A 90 -11.01 -6.83 -5.72
C PHE A 90 -11.71 -7.89 -4.86
N GLU A 91 -12.90 -8.36 -5.27
CA GLU A 91 -13.62 -9.42 -4.54
C GLU A 91 -12.80 -10.73 -4.50
N GLY A 92 -12.17 -11.09 -5.63
CA GLY A 92 -11.29 -12.25 -5.71
C GLY A 92 -10.01 -12.07 -4.87
N LEU A 93 -9.44 -10.87 -4.89
CA LEU A 93 -8.27 -10.55 -4.07
C LEU A 93 -8.59 -10.66 -2.56
N ILE A 94 -9.72 -10.12 -2.12
CA ILE A 94 -10.20 -10.23 -0.73
C ILE A 94 -10.25 -11.70 -0.31
N LYS A 95 -10.88 -12.55 -1.12
CA LYS A 95 -11.01 -13.98 -0.82
C LYS A 95 -9.66 -14.71 -0.83
N GLY A 96 -8.74 -14.33 -1.71
CA GLY A 96 -7.37 -14.84 -1.73
C GLY A 96 -6.58 -14.48 -0.47
N LEU A 97 -6.67 -13.21 -0.02
CA LEU A 97 -6.04 -12.76 1.23
C LEU A 97 -6.66 -13.43 2.45
N GLU A 98 -8.00 -13.52 2.51
CA GLU A 98 -8.74 -14.19 3.58
C GLU A 98 -8.30 -15.65 3.73
N LEU A 99 -8.28 -16.39 2.61
CA LEU A 99 -7.80 -17.77 2.59
C LEU A 99 -6.34 -17.85 3.05
N SER A 100 -5.49 -16.95 2.56
CA SER A 100 -4.06 -16.98 2.83
C SER A 100 -3.76 -16.88 4.32
N HIS A 101 -4.29 -15.87 5.01
CA HIS A 101 -4.02 -15.74 6.45
C HIS A 101 -4.62 -16.88 7.27
N ARG A 102 -5.84 -17.35 6.93
CA ARG A 102 -6.48 -18.46 7.65
C ARG A 102 -5.72 -19.79 7.47
N VAL A 103 -5.20 -20.08 6.28
CA VAL A 103 -4.37 -21.27 6.05
C VAL A 103 -3.05 -21.16 6.81
N LEU A 104 -2.41 -19.98 6.79
CA LEU A 104 -1.18 -19.75 7.55
C LEU A 104 -1.41 -19.95 9.05
N GLU A 105 -2.43 -19.34 9.64
CA GLU A 105 -2.79 -19.50 11.05
C GLU A 105 -3.07 -20.96 11.44
N GLN A 106 -3.85 -21.67 10.60
CA GLN A 106 -4.34 -23.00 10.94
C GLN A 106 -3.29 -24.10 10.71
N PHE A 107 -2.45 -23.96 9.69
CA PHE A 107 -1.62 -25.05 9.19
C PHE A 107 -0.10 -24.79 9.28
N TRP A 108 0.33 -23.65 9.84
CA TRP A 108 1.73 -23.18 9.83
C TRP A 108 2.76 -24.30 10.00
N LEU A 109 2.68 -25.09 11.07
CA LEU A 109 3.72 -26.08 11.40
C LEU A 109 3.92 -27.17 10.35
N LYS A 110 2.89 -27.49 9.56
CA LYS A 110 2.92 -28.58 8.56
C LYS A 110 2.66 -28.10 7.14
N LEU A 111 2.49 -26.81 6.93
CA LEU A 111 2.23 -26.21 5.63
C LEU A 111 3.42 -26.45 4.68
N HIS A 112 3.17 -26.63 3.39
CA HIS A 112 4.24 -26.77 2.40
C HIS A 112 4.72 -25.40 1.89
N PRO A 113 6.04 -25.22 1.70
CA PRO A 113 7.12 -26.15 2.04
C PRO A 113 7.30 -26.30 3.56
N GLU A 114 7.59 -27.52 4.03
CA GLU A 114 7.85 -27.79 5.45
C GLU A 114 9.10 -27.04 5.94
N ILE A 115 9.12 -26.70 7.23
CA ILE A 115 10.30 -26.09 7.87
C ILE A 115 11.29 -27.22 8.16
N GLU A 116 12.48 -27.12 7.60
CA GLU A 116 13.58 -28.08 7.81
C GLU A 116 14.66 -27.41 8.67
N ASP A 117 15.18 -28.10 9.70
CA ASP A 117 16.25 -27.60 10.59
C ASP A 117 16.00 -26.19 11.20
N ASP A 118 14.74 -25.87 11.50
CA ASP A 118 14.28 -24.55 11.97
C ASP A 118 14.57 -23.38 10.99
N ASP A 119 14.79 -23.67 9.71
CA ASP A 119 15.05 -22.69 8.66
C ASP A 119 13.74 -22.17 8.01
N LEU A 120 13.48 -20.88 8.15
CA LEU A 120 12.31 -20.20 7.58
C LEU A 120 12.55 -19.60 6.20
N ASP A 121 13.78 -19.60 5.66
CA ASP A 121 14.19 -18.84 4.48
C ASP A 121 13.31 -19.12 3.26
N GLN A 122 12.97 -20.39 3.02
CA GLN A 122 12.13 -20.75 1.88
C GLN A 122 10.71 -20.16 2.00
N ARG A 123 10.12 -20.21 3.20
CA ARG A 123 8.79 -19.63 3.45
C ARG A 123 8.84 -18.11 3.41
N LEU A 124 9.88 -17.51 3.98
CA LEU A 124 10.14 -16.08 3.92
C LEU A 124 10.17 -15.59 2.48
N GLY A 125 10.96 -16.23 1.62
CA GLY A 125 11.05 -15.85 0.20
C GLY A 125 9.70 -15.96 -0.53
N LEU A 126 8.94 -17.02 -0.28
CA LEU A 126 7.61 -17.20 -0.87
C LEU A 126 6.59 -16.16 -0.38
N LEU A 127 6.57 -15.88 0.91
CA LEU A 127 5.67 -14.89 1.51
C LEU A 127 6.07 -13.46 1.14
N GLN A 128 7.37 -13.17 1.03
CA GLN A 128 7.85 -11.90 0.49
C GLN A 128 7.44 -11.74 -0.98
N GLY A 129 7.58 -12.78 -1.80
CA GLY A 129 7.05 -12.79 -3.17
C GLY A 129 5.55 -12.53 -3.22
N PHE A 130 4.77 -13.19 -2.35
CA PHE A 130 3.33 -13.02 -2.23
C PHE A 130 2.92 -11.60 -1.85
N THR A 131 3.60 -10.99 -0.87
CA THR A 131 3.27 -9.65 -0.35
C THR A 131 3.70 -8.55 -1.34
N THR A 132 4.84 -8.70 -1.99
CA THR A 132 5.39 -7.69 -2.92
C THR A 132 4.63 -7.59 -4.24
N GLN A 133 3.94 -8.65 -4.69
CA GLN A 133 3.07 -8.58 -5.88
C GLN A 133 1.73 -7.87 -5.62
N LEU A 134 1.27 -7.76 -4.36
CA LEU A 134 -0.08 -7.25 -4.04
C LEU A 134 -0.35 -5.86 -4.62
N PRO A 135 0.55 -4.85 -4.49
CA PRO A 135 0.31 -3.54 -5.10
C PRO A 135 0.13 -3.62 -6.62
N GLY A 136 0.89 -4.48 -7.30
CA GLY A 136 0.77 -4.69 -8.74
C GLY A 136 -0.59 -5.28 -9.13
N LEU A 137 -1.03 -6.31 -8.40
CA LEU A 137 -2.35 -6.91 -8.61
C LEU A 137 -3.47 -5.89 -8.42
N ILE A 138 -3.43 -5.12 -7.33
CA ILE A 138 -4.42 -4.08 -7.01
C ILE A 138 -4.47 -3.02 -8.12
N LYS A 139 -3.31 -2.57 -8.60
CA LYS A 139 -3.22 -1.55 -9.64
C LYS A 139 -3.81 -2.00 -10.99
N ASN A 140 -3.82 -3.30 -11.25
CA ASN A 140 -4.33 -3.88 -12.49
C ASN A 140 -5.83 -4.21 -12.46
N VAL A 141 -6.48 -4.16 -11.29
CA VAL A 141 -7.94 -4.33 -11.20
C VAL A 141 -8.64 -3.17 -11.94
N PRO A 142 -9.64 -3.47 -12.80
CA PRO A 142 -10.43 -2.44 -13.46
C PRO A 142 -11.16 -1.51 -12.49
N LEU A 143 -10.97 -0.21 -12.66
CA LEU A 143 -11.67 0.83 -11.90
C LEU A 143 -13.02 1.22 -12.51
N ILE A 144 -13.27 0.77 -13.74
CA ILE A 144 -14.40 1.12 -14.62
C ILE A 144 -14.99 -0.18 -15.14
N ASN A 145 -16.33 -0.30 -15.15
CA ASN A 145 -17.05 -1.49 -15.60
C ASN A 145 -17.67 -1.37 -17.00
N ILE A 146 -17.24 -0.38 -17.78
CA ILE A 146 -17.67 -0.14 -19.16
C ILE A 146 -16.41 -0.10 -20.01
N GLN A 147 -16.43 -0.77 -21.16
CA GLN A 147 -15.28 -0.80 -22.07
C GLN A 147 -14.91 0.61 -22.55
N PRO A 148 -13.61 0.95 -22.62
CA PRO A 148 -12.45 0.16 -22.18
C PRO A 148 -12.30 0.07 -20.65
N PHE A 149 -11.97 -1.13 -20.14
CA PHE A 149 -11.82 -1.42 -18.71
C PHE A 149 -10.53 -0.85 -18.12
N TYR A 150 -10.50 0.46 -17.85
CA TYR A 150 -9.28 1.07 -17.35
C TYR A 150 -8.95 0.71 -15.90
N SER A 151 -7.66 0.49 -15.61
CA SER A 151 -7.11 0.22 -14.28
C SER A 151 -6.32 1.42 -13.72
N LEU A 152 -5.91 1.32 -12.45
CA LEU A 152 -5.05 2.35 -11.83
C LEU A 152 -3.67 2.41 -12.51
N ALA A 153 -3.10 1.26 -12.91
CA ALA A 153 -1.82 1.21 -13.61
C ALA A 153 -1.87 2.02 -14.92
N GLN A 154 -2.96 1.92 -15.67
CA GLN A 154 -3.14 2.70 -16.91
C GLN A 154 -3.32 4.19 -16.62
N TYR A 155 -4.08 4.54 -15.59
CA TYR A 155 -4.20 5.93 -15.15
C TYR A 155 -2.84 6.54 -14.74
N GLU A 156 -2.04 5.82 -13.96
CA GLU A 156 -0.68 6.24 -13.57
C GLU A 156 0.23 6.40 -14.80
N LYS A 157 0.13 5.48 -15.78
CA LYS A 157 0.85 5.57 -17.07
C LYS A 157 0.45 6.83 -17.84
N PHE A 158 -0.83 7.13 -17.99
CA PHE A 158 -1.31 8.32 -18.70
C PHE A 158 -0.81 9.61 -18.03
N LEU A 159 -0.86 9.68 -16.69
CA LEU A 159 -0.31 10.81 -15.94
C LEU A 159 1.21 10.95 -16.12
N HIS A 160 1.95 9.85 -16.12
CA HIS A 160 3.40 9.88 -16.34
C HIS A 160 3.73 10.41 -17.74
N LEU A 161 3.08 9.89 -18.79
CA LEU A 161 3.25 10.34 -20.18
C LEU A 161 2.94 11.83 -20.33
N GLN A 162 1.85 12.31 -19.72
CA GLN A 162 1.49 13.73 -19.72
C GLN A 162 2.57 14.59 -19.03
N ASN A 163 3.10 14.15 -17.89
CA ASN A 163 4.12 14.88 -17.15
C ASN A 163 5.47 14.94 -17.87
N VAL A 164 5.91 13.85 -18.49
CA VAL A 164 7.15 13.80 -19.28
C VAL A 164 7.07 14.77 -20.46
N ARG A 165 5.96 14.74 -21.21
CA ARG A 165 5.77 15.62 -22.36
C ARG A 165 5.63 17.10 -21.96
N ARG A 166 5.04 17.43 -20.82
CA ARG A 166 5.02 18.82 -20.31
C ARG A 166 6.43 19.38 -20.04
N LYS A 167 7.39 18.51 -19.70
CA LYS A 167 8.80 18.90 -19.52
C LYS A 167 9.56 19.02 -20.84
N GLN A 168 9.12 18.29 -21.87
CA GLN A 168 9.70 18.28 -23.22
C GLN A 168 8.84 19.15 -24.14
N ALA A 169 9.04 20.46 -24.13
CA ALA A 169 8.27 21.38 -24.95
C ALA A 169 8.61 21.24 -26.45
N GLU A 170 7.98 20.31 -27.18
CA GLU A 170 7.73 20.37 -28.63
C GLU A 170 6.87 19.18 -29.14
N ASP A 171 5.99 19.51 -30.10
CA ASP A 171 5.37 18.73 -31.18
C ASP A 171 4.22 17.70 -30.99
N SER A 172 3.33 17.78 -32.01
CA SER A 172 2.22 16.96 -32.54
C SER A 172 1.56 15.83 -31.72
N ASP A 173 2.31 15.06 -30.92
CA ASP A 173 1.78 13.92 -30.14
C ASP A 173 1.16 14.33 -28.79
N SER A 174 1.19 15.63 -28.46
CA SER A 174 0.56 16.16 -27.24
C SER A 174 -0.96 15.94 -27.18
N VAL A 175 -1.62 15.83 -28.34
CA VAL A 175 -3.07 15.60 -28.44
C VAL A 175 -3.45 14.18 -28.00
N GLU A 176 -2.67 13.16 -28.35
CA GLU A 176 -3.03 11.76 -28.16
C GLU A 176 -2.98 11.31 -26.69
N ALA A 177 -1.96 11.72 -25.92
CA ALA A 177 -1.92 11.40 -24.48
C ALA A 177 -2.93 12.21 -23.65
N SER A 178 -3.23 13.45 -24.06
CA SER A 178 -4.36 14.20 -23.48
C SER A 178 -5.66 13.47 -23.75
N LEU A 179 -5.82 12.94 -24.97
CA LEU A 179 -6.99 12.17 -25.38
C LEU A 179 -7.16 10.89 -24.55
N GLU A 180 -6.11 10.11 -24.27
CA GLU A 180 -6.19 8.90 -23.44
C GLU A 180 -6.63 9.20 -22.00
N LEU A 181 -6.07 10.25 -21.37
CA LEU A 181 -6.47 10.64 -20.02
C LEU A 181 -7.91 11.20 -19.99
N ASP A 182 -8.30 11.95 -21.02
CA ASP A 182 -9.66 12.45 -21.16
C ASP A 182 -10.66 11.31 -21.39
N GLN A 183 -10.29 10.29 -22.18
CA GLN A 183 -11.07 9.05 -22.36
C GLN A 183 -11.24 8.30 -21.04
N PHE A 184 -10.18 8.16 -20.24
CA PHE A 184 -10.27 7.58 -18.89
C PHE A 184 -11.26 8.35 -18.03
N ASN A 185 -11.15 9.68 -17.97
CA ASN A 185 -12.01 10.53 -17.15
C ASN A 185 -13.48 10.45 -17.60
N GLN A 186 -13.73 10.39 -18.91
CA GLN A 186 -15.06 10.22 -19.48
C GLN A 186 -15.65 8.84 -19.15
N ALA A 187 -14.87 7.76 -19.29
CA ALA A 187 -15.30 6.42 -18.93
C ALA A 187 -15.61 6.31 -17.42
N LEU A 188 -14.80 6.94 -16.57
CA LEU A 188 -15.04 7.01 -15.13
C LEU A 188 -16.31 7.80 -14.81
N PHE A 189 -16.55 8.92 -15.50
CA PHE A 189 -17.78 9.71 -15.33
C PHE A 189 -19.04 8.91 -15.68
N ASN A 190 -18.96 8.07 -16.72
CA ASN A 190 -20.06 7.19 -17.15
C ASN A 190 -20.23 5.95 -16.26
N THR A 191 -19.23 5.62 -15.44
CA THR A 191 -19.30 4.51 -14.48
C THR A 191 -20.25 4.86 -13.33
N SER A 192 -21.17 3.94 -13.00
CA SER A 192 -22.15 4.19 -11.94
C SER A 192 -21.51 4.50 -10.59
N ARG A 193 -22.12 5.42 -9.83
CA ARG A 193 -21.64 5.76 -8.47
C ARG A 193 -21.68 4.58 -7.51
N THR A 194 -22.64 3.67 -7.67
CA THR A 194 -22.74 2.44 -6.88
C THR A 194 -21.51 1.56 -7.11
N PHE A 195 -21.10 1.36 -8.37
CA PHE A 195 -19.89 0.59 -8.68
C PHE A 195 -18.63 1.25 -8.10
N GLN A 196 -18.46 2.57 -8.28
CA GLN A 196 -17.32 3.30 -7.72
C GLN A 196 -17.24 3.17 -6.19
N TYR A 197 -18.40 3.26 -5.51
CA TYR A 197 -18.50 3.09 -4.07
C TYR A 197 -18.15 1.66 -3.64
N GLN A 198 -18.70 0.65 -4.32
CA GLN A 198 -18.41 -0.76 -4.05
C GLN A 198 -16.92 -1.08 -4.23
N ASN A 199 -16.31 -0.66 -5.35
CA ASN A 199 -14.88 -0.83 -5.59
C ASN A 199 -14.05 -0.18 -4.48
N TYR A 200 -14.40 1.02 -4.04
CA TYR A 200 -13.68 1.69 -2.96
C TYR A 200 -13.85 0.96 -1.61
N GLN A 201 -15.05 0.47 -1.29
CA GLN A 201 -15.28 -0.35 -0.07
C GLN A 201 -14.46 -1.65 -0.11
N GLN A 202 -14.45 -2.35 -1.24
CA GLN A 202 -13.64 -3.58 -1.41
C GLN A 202 -12.14 -3.28 -1.26
N PHE A 203 -11.65 -2.16 -1.79
CA PHE A 203 -10.28 -1.74 -1.54
C PHE A 203 -10.00 -1.48 -0.04
N GLN A 204 -10.95 -0.89 0.70
CA GLN A 204 -10.79 -0.74 2.16
C GLN A 204 -10.76 -2.09 2.89
N GLU A 205 -11.55 -3.07 2.44
CA GLU A 205 -11.53 -4.44 2.95
C GLU A 205 -10.20 -5.15 2.66
N ILE A 206 -9.60 -4.93 1.48
CA ILE A 206 -8.24 -5.39 1.17
C ILE A 206 -7.22 -4.87 2.19
N LEU A 207 -7.31 -3.58 2.58
CA LEU A 207 -6.43 -3.02 3.61
C LEU A 207 -6.66 -3.67 5.00
N GLN A 208 -7.88 -4.10 5.31
CA GLN A 208 -8.17 -4.83 6.54
C GLN A 208 -7.49 -6.21 6.52
N HIS A 209 -7.67 -6.99 5.44
CA HIS A 209 -7.00 -8.29 5.30
C HIS A 209 -5.48 -8.17 5.23
N TRP A 210 -4.96 -7.10 4.63
CA TRP A 210 -3.53 -6.82 4.66
C TRP A 210 -2.99 -6.67 6.08
N ASN A 211 -3.69 -5.93 6.94
CA ASN A 211 -3.30 -5.81 8.35
C ASN A 211 -3.40 -7.15 9.10
N ILE A 212 -4.39 -7.98 8.80
CA ILE A 212 -4.50 -9.33 9.38
C ILE A 212 -3.31 -10.19 8.95
N ILE A 213 -2.95 -10.19 7.66
CA ILE A 213 -1.77 -10.92 7.17
C ILE A 213 -0.51 -10.49 7.91
N LYS A 214 -0.28 -9.18 8.08
CA LYS A 214 0.89 -8.68 8.83
C LYS A 214 0.91 -9.22 10.26
N GLN A 215 -0.21 -9.13 10.98
CA GLN A 215 -0.32 -9.65 12.35
C GLN A 215 -0.06 -11.16 12.44
N VAL A 216 -0.59 -11.92 11.49
CA VAL A 216 -0.37 -13.37 11.40
C VAL A 216 1.12 -13.66 11.17
N LEU A 217 1.75 -12.99 10.21
CA LEU A 217 3.18 -13.20 9.93
C LEU A 217 4.07 -12.76 11.09
N ASP A 218 3.80 -11.62 11.71
CA ASP A 218 4.52 -11.16 12.91
C ASP A 218 4.41 -12.18 14.05
N SER A 219 3.22 -12.78 14.24
CA SER A 219 3.02 -13.79 15.28
C SER A 219 3.67 -15.14 14.97
N LEU A 220 3.79 -15.52 13.69
CA LEU A 220 4.31 -16.83 13.28
C LEU A 220 5.84 -16.83 13.13
N MET A 221 6.44 -15.68 12.87
CA MET A 221 7.86 -15.54 12.54
C MET A 221 8.64 -14.73 13.60
N GLU A 222 7.94 -14.07 14.52
CA GLU A 222 8.51 -13.26 15.60
C GLU A 222 9.59 -12.28 15.10
N LEU A 223 10.87 -12.54 15.40
CA LEU A 223 12.00 -11.67 15.05
C LEU A 223 12.44 -11.79 13.59
N GLU A 224 12.00 -12.83 12.88
CA GLU A 224 12.37 -13.11 11.49
C GLU A 224 11.35 -12.54 10.49
N ALA A 225 10.28 -11.90 10.97
CA ALA A 225 9.26 -11.30 10.10
C ALA A 225 9.86 -10.22 9.17
N PRO A 226 9.52 -10.22 7.87
CA PRO A 226 10.06 -9.24 6.93
C PRO A 226 9.45 -7.85 7.16
N SER A 227 10.16 -6.81 6.70
CA SER A 227 9.61 -5.45 6.72
C SER A 227 8.49 -5.29 5.68
N PHE A 228 7.34 -4.80 6.14
CA PHE A 228 6.17 -4.50 5.31
C PHE A 228 6.14 -3.06 4.78
N ALA A 229 7.10 -2.21 5.16
CA ALA A 229 7.04 -0.76 4.95
C ALA A 229 6.94 -0.34 3.46
N ASN A 230 7.60 -1.06 2.56
CA ASN A 230 7.51 -0.79 1.12
C ASN A 230 6.09 -1.06 0.59
N VAL A 231 5.48 -2.19 0.99
CA VAL A 231 4.11 -2.53 0.58
C VAL A 231 3.12 -1.55 1.20
N ASP A 232 3.27 -1.21 2.47
CA ASP A 232 2.45 -0.21 3.17
C ASP A 232 2.46 1.13 2.43
N SER A 233 3.65 1.66 2.09
CA SER A 233 3.77 2.91 1.34
C SER A 233 3.11 2.85 -0.04
N GLN A 234 3.21 1.74 -0.75
CA GLN A 234 2.54 1.58 -2.03
C GLN A 234 1.01 1.51 -1.89
N LEU A 235 0.49 0.81 -0.88
CA LEU A 235 -0.94 0.74 -0.60
C LEU A 235 -1.51 2.09 -0.17
N GLU A 236 -0.77 2.88 0.61
CA GLU A 236 -1.14 4.25 0.96
C GLU A 236 -1.24 5.15 -0.28
N ASN A 237 -0.27 5.06 -1.19
CA ASN A 237 -0.30 5.79 -2.47
C ASN A 237 -1.50 5.37 -3.33
N ILE A 238 -1.78 4.07 -3.43
CA ILE A 238 -2.97 3.56 -4.12
C ILE A 238 -4.24 4.10 -3.47
N GLN A 239 -4.33 4.09 -2.14
CA GLN A 239 -5.47 4.63 -1.40
C GLN A 239 -5.69 6.12 -1.71
N MET A 240 -4.64 6.93 -1.70
CA MET A 240 -4.73 8.35 -2.03
C MET A 240 -5.23 8.56 -3.48
N ASN A 241 -4.72 7.79 -4.43
CA ASN A 241 -5.16 7.84 -5.82
C ASN A 241 -6.62 7.43 -5.97
N LEU A 242 -7.04 6.29 -5.40
CA LEU A 242 -8.42 5.83 -5.46
C LEU A 242 -9.39 6.80 -4.77
N LYS A 243 -8.99 7.36 -3.61
CA LYS A 243 -9.77 8.40 -2.92
C LYS A 243 -10.00 9.61 -3.81
N LYS A 244 -8.98 10.05 -4.57
CA LYS A 244 -9.07 11.17 -5.52
C LYS A 244 -9.91 10.83 -6.75
N ILE A 245 -9.65 9.68 -7.38
CA ILE A 245 -10.34 9.21 -8.59
C ILE A 245 -11.84 9.09 -8.34
N TYR A 246 -12.23 8.39 -7.27
CA TYR A 246 -13.63 8.16 -6.93
C TYR A 246 -14.29 9.34 -6.18
N LYS A 247 -13.51 10.35 -5.78
CA LYS A 247 -13.96 11.46 -4.92
C LYS A 247 -14.64 10.92 -3.66
N ALA A 248 -13.96 10.01 -2.95
CA ALA A 248 -14.59 9.20 -1.91
C ALA A 248 -15.17 9.99 -0.73
N GLU A 249 -14.75 11.25 -0.54
CA GLU A 249 -15.34 12.17 0.45
C GLU A 249 -16.84 12.43 0.17
N SER A 250 -17.26 12.35 -1.09
CA SER A 250 -18.67 12.49 -1.49
C SER A 250 -19.54 11.27 -1.17
N PHE A 251 -18.94 10.12 -0.83
CA PHE A 251 -19.70 8.92 -0.48
C PHE A 251 -20.39 9.02 0.89
N GLY A 252 -19.83 9.82 1.82
CA GLY A 252 -20.42 10.03 3.15
C GLY A 252 -21.56 11.05 3.20
N SER A 253 -21.65 11.95 2.20
CA SER A 253 -22.64 13.05 2.19
C SER A 253 -24.04 12.66 1.69
N ASN A 254 -24.25 11.43 1.23
CA ASN A 254 -25.57 10.96 0.77
C ASN A 254 -26.38 10.20 1.83
N THR A 255 -26.02 10.31 3.12
CA THR A 255 -27.01 10.11 4.17
C THR A 255 -27.87 11.37 4.22
N ASN A 256 -28.96 11.37 3.45
CA ASN A 256 -30.07 12.28 3.65
C ASN A 256 -30.65 12.05 5.05
N THR A 257 -30.03 12.63 6.08
CA THR A 257 -30.76 13.05 7.27
C THR A 257 -31.58 14.26 6.85
N ALA A 258 -32.81 13.99 6.40
CA ALA A 258 -33.85 15.01 6.38
C ALA A 258 -33.91 15.63 7.79
N PRO A 259 -33.95 16.95 7.93
CA PRO A 259 -34.11 17.58 9.22
C PRO A 259 -35.53 17.27 9.71
N MET A 260 -35.68 16.28 10.59
CA MET A 260 -36.90 16.14 11.36
C MET A 260 -36.93 17.29 12.36
N GLU A 261 -37.90 18.18 12.14
CA GLU A 261 -38.34 19.18 13.09
C GLU A 261 -38.57 18.54 14.45
N ASN A 262 -37.83 19.04 15.44
CA ASN A 262 -38.06 18.77 16.85
C ASN A 262 -39.49 19.18 17.21
N THR A 263 -40.29 18.21 17.63
CA THR A 263 -41.45 18.50 18.49
C THR A 263 -41.19 17.87 19.85
N ASP A 264 -41.08 18.75 20.83
CA ASP A 264 -41.00 18.47 22.26
C ASP A 264 -41.95 17.37 22.72
N THR A 265 -41.46 16.44 23.53
CA THR A 265 -42.17 16.12 24.77
C THR A 265 -41.20 15.67 25.87
N GLN A 266 -41.23 16.44 26.95
CA GLN A 266 -40.47 16.32 28.17
C GLN A 266 -40.82 15.05 28.95
N VAL A 267 -39.82 14.39 29.55
CA VAL A 267 -39.98 13.80 30.89
C VAL A 267 -38.74 14.14 31.71
N GLN A 268 -38.96 15.00 32.70
CA GLN A 268 -38.03 15.36 33.76
C GLN A 268 -37.93 14.23 34.79
N ILE A 269 -36.72 13.95 35.29
CA ILE A 269 -36.51 13.61 36.70
C ILE A 269 -35.28 14.39 37.19
N PRO A 270 -35.38 15.20 38.26
CA PRO A 270 -34.30 16.03 38.78
C PRO A 270 -33.42 15.26 39.77
N ILE A 271 -32.17 15.72 40.00
CA ILE A 271 -31.67 16.24 41.29
C ILE A 271 -30.13 16.40 41.28
N ALA A 272 -29.72 17.56 41.82
CA ALA A 272 -28.47 17.93 42.49
C ALA A 272 -27.18 18.21 41.68
N SER A 273 -26.93 19.50 41.53
CA SER A 273 -25.61 20.13 41.42
C SER A 273 -24.77 19.91 42.68
N ALA A 274 -23.49 19.61 42.49
CA ALA A 274 -22.42 20.01 43.40
C ALA A 274 -21.14 20.25 42.58
N THR A 275 -20.83 21.53 42.39
CA THR A 275 -19.53 22.06 42.01
C THR A 275 -18.54 21.84 43.14
N GLU A 276 -17.38 21.24 42.87
CA GLU A 276 -16.16 21.52 43.64
C GLU A 276 -14.94 21.58 42.71
N SER A 277 -14.42 22.79 42.61
CA SER A 277 -13.19 23.19 41.97
C SER A 277 -12.01 22.78 42.84
N TYR A 278 -11.06 22.03 42.29
CA TYR A 278 -9.70 21.95 42.81
C TYR A 278 -8.72 22.39 41.71
N ALA A 279 -8.26 23.63 41.85
CA ALA A 279 -7.14 24.16 41.09
C ALA A 279 -5.84 23.64 41.72
N ALA A 280 -5.12 22.78 40.99
CA ALA A 280 -3.71 22.49 41.23
C ALA A 280 -2.85 23.35 40.30
N PRO A 281 -1.70 23.87 40.76
CA PRO A 281 -0.83 24.70 39.93
C PRO A 281 -0.13 23.82 38.90
N VAL A 282 -0.57 23.87 37.66
CA VAL A 282 0.13 23.21 36.55
C VAL A 282 1.29 24.11 36.14
N VAL A 283 2.50 23.62 36.38
CA VAL A 283 3.74 24.11 35.78
C VAL A 283 3.55 24.05 34.26
N GLN A 284 3.52 25.21 33.60
CA GLN A 284 3.36 25.30 32.15
C GLN A 284 4.59 24.72 31.46
N THR A 285 4.51 23.45 31.05
CA THR A 285 5.37 22.92 30.00
C THR A 285 4.84 23.47 28.67
N GLN A 286 5.59 24.39 28.04
CA GLN A 286 5.26 24.89 26.71
C GLN A 286 5.45 23.76 25.69
N SER A 287 4.41 22.96 25.50
CA SER A 287 4.33 22.00 24.39
C SER A 287 4.00 22.75 23.11
N PHE A 288 4.67 22.37 22.01
CA PHE A 288 4.33 22.89 20.68
C PHE A 288 2.94 22.37 20.28
N GLN A 289 1.97 23.28 20.10
CA GLN A 289 0.62 22.95 19.66
C GLN A 289 0.32 23.70 18.37
N PRO A 290 0.34 23.03 17.20
CA PRO A 290 0.10 23.70 15.93
C PRO A 290 -1.36 24.13 15.81
N GLN A 291 -1.59 25.44 15.60
CA GLN A 291 -2.92 25.98 15.35
C GLN A 291 -3.21 26.06 13.84
N PRO A 292 -4.38 25.61 13.35
CA PRO A 292 -4.67 25.47 11.92
C PRO A 292 -4.76 26.80 11.13
N GLN A 293 -4.79 27.96 11.79
CA GLN A 293 -5.03 29.26 11.14
C GLN A 293 -3.81 30.20 11.07
N SER A 294 -2.63 29.79 11.55
CA SER A 294 -1.47 30.70 11.64
C SER A 294 -0.12 30.02 11.44
N HIS A 295 0.17 29.60 10.20
CA HIS A 295 1.46 28.97 9.83
C HIS A 295 2.70 29.77 10.27
N LEU A 296 2.66 31.12 10.17
CA LEU A 296 3.76 31.98 10.63
C LEU A 296 3.97 31.92 12.14
N GLN A 297 2.90 31.88 12.94
CA GLN A 297 2.98 31.79 14.40
C GLN A 297 3.45 30.40 14.84
N ASN A 298 2.95 29.34 14.19
CA ASN A 298 3.44 27.98 14.41
C ASN A 298 4.93 27.85 14.08
N ARG A 299 5.39 28.44 12.97
CA ARG A 299 6.82 28.45 12.62
C ARG A 299 7.66 29.14 13.68
N GLU A 300 7.22 30.30 14.18
CA GLU A 300 7.94 31.03 15.22
C GLU A 300 8.01 30.25 16.54
N GLN A 301 6.90 29.60 16.93
CA GLN A 301 6.86 28.75 18.12
C GLN A 301 7.76 27.52 17.99
N ALA A 302 7.78 26.85 16.83
CA ALA A 302 8.67 25.73 16.56
C ALA A 302 10.15 26.12 16.64
N MET A 303 10.50 27.30 16.12
CA MET A 303 11.87 27.82 16.18
C MET A 303 12.33 28.13 17.61
N ARG A 304 11.44 28.61 18.49
CA ARG A 304 11.78 28.84 19.91
C ARG A 304 12.06 27.53 20.62
N VAL A 305 11.22 26.51 20.42
CA VAL A 305 11.43 25.18 21.00
C VAL A 305 12.74 24.55 20.51
N LEU A 306 13.06 24.70 19.22
CA LEU A 306 14.35 24.24 18.67
C LEU A 306 15.55 24.95 19.30
N GLN A 307 15.45 26.26 19.59
CA GLN A 307 16.49 27.02 20.27
C GLN A 307 16.70 26.51 21.70
N ASP A 308 15.62 26.28 22.45
CA ASP A 308 15.70 25.76 23.83
C ASP A 308 16.38 24.38 23.86
N ILE A 309 16.09 23.51 22.88
CA ILE A 309 16.73 22.20 22.72
C ILE A 309 18.22 22.37 22.37
N ALA A 310 18.56 23.28 21.45
CA ALA A 310 19.95 23.53 21.07
C ALA A 310 20.78 24.05 22.25
N ASP A 311 20.23 24.97 23.06
CA ASP A 311 20.88 25.52 24.24
C ASP A 311 21.10 24.45 25.34
N TYR A 312 20.14 23.54 25.48
CA TYR A 312 20.26 22.38 26.36
C TYR A 312 21.40 21.44 25.93
N PHE A 313 21.47 21.07 24.65
CA PHE A 313 22.54 20.21 24.13
C PHE A 313 23.90 20.91 24.14
N GLN A 314 23.95 22.23 23.94
CA GLN A 314 25.19 22.99 24.07
C GLN A 314 25.72 23.01 25.50
N THR A 315 24.83 23.07 26.49
CA THR A 315 25.20 23.12 27.92
C THR A 315 25.64 21.74 28.43
N ASN A 316 24.94 20.68 28.02
CA ASN A 316 25.16 19.33 28.55
C ASN A 316 26.12 18.49 27.68
N GLU A 317 26.18 18.75 26.37
CA GLU A 317 26.97 17.97 25.41
C GLU A 317 27.62 18.85 24.32
N PRO A 318 28.56 19.76 24.67
CA PRO A 318 29.12 20.75 23.75
C PRO A 318 29.89 20.16 22.56
N HIS A 319 30.34 18.90 22.67
CA HIS A 319 31.07 18.19 21.60
C HIS A 319 30.20 17.15 20.88
N SER A 320 28.89 17.09 21.16
CA SER A 320 27.98 16.20 20.45
C SER A 320 27.72 16.71 19.04
N PRO A 321 27.79 15.84 18.01
CA PRO A 321 27.37 16.18 16.65
C PRO A 321 25.95 16.75 16.58
N VAL A 322 25.07 16.33 17.49
CA VAL A 322 23.68 16.79 17.59
C VAL A 322 23.61 18.28 17.94
N SER A 323 24.42 18.74 18.90
CA SER A 323 24.51 20.14 19.31
C SER A 323 24.92 21.03 18.13
N TYR A 324 25.96 20.61 17.40
CA TYR A 324 26.43 21.33 16.21
C TYR A 324 25.39 21.36 15.08
N MET A 325 24.71 20.24 14.83
CA MET A 325 23.69 20.13 13.77
C MET A 325 22.44 20.97 14.07
N LEU A 326 21.99 21.03 15.33
CA LEU A 326 20.86 21.87 15.75
C LEU A 326 21.17 23.35 15.55
N GLN A 327 22.36 23.81 15.97
CA GLN A 327 22.80 25.19 15.75
C GLN A 327 22.90 25.56 14.27
N LYS A 328 23.43 24.64 13.45
CA LYS A 328 23.51 24.81 11.99
C LYS A 328 22.13 24.90 11.35
N THR A 329 21.18 24.08 11.80
CA THR A 329 19.79 24.07 11.33
C THR A 329 19.06 25.36 11.67
N ILE A 330 19.24 25.88 12.89
CA ILE A 330 18.65 27.16 13.31
C ILE A 330 19.19 28.32 12.44
N LYS A 331 20.50 28.32 12.18
CA LYS A 331 21.15 29.32 11.32
C LYS A 331 20.61 29.29 9.89
N TRP A 332 20.39 28.10 9.32
CA TRP A 332 19.80 27.96 7.98
C TRP A 332 18.34 28.41 7.91
N SER A 333 17.54 28.14 8.94
CA SER A 333 16.13 28.55 8.98
C SER A 333 15.95 30.08 8.90
N GLN A 334 16.95 30.84 9.33
CA GLN A 334 16.94 32.31 9.31
C GLN A 334 17.53 32.90 8.02
N MET A 335 18.12 32.09 7.14
CA MET A 335 18.73 32.56 5.89
C MET A 335 17.74 32.50 4.71
N PRO A 336 17.73 33.50 3.83
CA PRO A 336 17.00 33.41 2.57
C PRO A 336 17.67 32.38 1.64
N LEU A 337 16.85 31.65 0.87
CA LEU A 337 17.27 30.48 0.08
C LEU A 337 18.50 30.71 -0.81
N HIS A 338 18.61 31.90 -1.42
CA HIS A 338 19.73 32.25 -2.31
C HIS A 338 21.07 32.43 -1.56
N GLU A 339 21.06 32.94 -0.33
CA GLU A 339 22.25 33.03 0.51
C GLU A 339 22.68 31.66 1.02
N TRP A 340 21.71 30.82 1.38
CA TRP A 340 21.97 29.44 1.78
C TRP A 340 22.60 28.63 0.64
N LEU A 341 22.03 28.68 -0.56
CA LEU A 341 22.56 28.00 -1.74
C LEU A 341 24.00 28.41 -2.05
N THR A 342 24.33 29.70 -1.90
CA THR A 342 25.69 30.22 -2.13
C THR A 342 26.70 29.75 -1.08
N GLN A 343 26.26 29.48 0.16
CA GLN A 343 27.14 28.96 1.21
C GLN A 343 27.34 27.44 1.12
N VAL A 344 26.35 26.71 0.61
CA VAL A 344 26.34 25.24 0.53
C VAL A 344 26.94 24.74 -0.79
N ILE A 345 26.74 25.45 -1.90
CA ILE A 345 27.27 25.08 -3.21
C ILE A 345 28.64 25.72 -3.40
N LYS A 346 29.70 24.98 -3.08
CA LYS A 346 31.10 25.39 -3.38
C LYS A 346 31.77 24.58 -4.49
N ASN A 347 31.11 23.55 -5.02
CA ASN A 347 31.64 22.68 -6.06
C ASN A 347 30.66 22.60 -7.26
N ASP A 348 31.20 22.33 -8.45
CA ASP A 348 30.50 22.30 -9.74
C ASP A 348 29.37 21.25 -9.87
N ASN A 349 29.10 20.44 -8.83
CA ASN A 349 27.99 19.49 -8.75
C ASN A 349 27.09 19.77 -7.53
N PRO A 350 26.05 20.62 -7.66
CA PRO A 350 25.25 21.09 -6.53
C PRO A 350 24.29 20.05 -5.94
N LEU A 351 23.90 19.01 -6.69
CA LEU A 351 22.87 18.05 -6.26
C LEU A 351 23.41 16.99 -5.28
N ASP A 352 24.61 16.47 -5.52
CA ASP A 352 25.21 15.43 -4.67
C ASP A 352 25.60 15.99 -3.29
N SER A 353 26.15 17.22 -3.27
CA SER A 353 26.49 17.90 -2.01
C SER A 353 25.27 18.28 -1.18
N ILE A 354 24.12 18.55 -1.81
CA ILE A 354 22.86 18.79 -1.10
C ILE A 354 22.33 17.50 -0.47
N GLN A 355 22.47 16.36 -1.16
CA GLN A 355 22.01 15.04 -0.69
C GLN A 355 22.82 14.53 0.50
N GLU A 356 24.15 14.61 0.42
CA GLU A 356 25.06 14.19 1.50
C GLU A 356 24.86 15.01 2.79
N LEU A 357 24.60 16.31 2.65
CA LEU A 357 24.46 17.25 3.75
C LEU A 357 23.07 17.24 4.41
N LEU A 358 22.03 16.81 3.67
CA LEU A 358 20.68 16.55 4.17
C LEU A 358 20.51 15.11 4.69
N GLY A 359 21.54 14.26 4.56
CA GLY A 359 21.49 12.86 5.00
C GLY A 359 20.57 11.98 4.14
N VAL A 360 20.29 12.39 2.91
CA VAL A 360 19.43 11.66 1.97
C VAL A 360 20.33 10.90 1.00
N ASN A 361 20.78 9.72 1.40
CA ASN A 361 21.52 8.85 0.47
C ASN A 361 20.55 8.27 -0.57
N GLN A 362 20.90 8.40 -1.85
CA GLN A 362 20.36 7.51 -2.87
C GLN A 362 20.97 6.13 -2.64
N ASN A 363 20.16 5.19 -2.13
CA ASN A 363 20.49 3.77 -2.27
C ASN A 363 20.40 3.42 -3.76
N ASN A 364 21.48 3.68 -4.50
CA ASN A 364 21.76 3.02 -5.77
C ASN A 364 22.53 1.74 -5.46
N GLU A 365 21.80 0.64 -5.30
CA GLU A 365 22.36 -0.67 -5.63
C GLU A 365 22.11 -0.92 -7.11
N SER A 366 23.12 -0.63 -7.92
CA SER A 366 23.35 -1.33 -9.18
C SER A 366 24.57 -2.22 -8.96
N SER A 367 24.32 -3.52 -8.92
CA SER A 367 25.33 -4.57 -8.95
C SER A 367 26.20 -4.48 -10.20
N GLU A 368 27.50 -4.74 -10.03
CA GLU A 368 28.47 -5.36 -10.96
C GLU A 368 29.79 -5.39 -10.15
N TRP A 369 30.36 -6.51 -9.67
CA TRP A 369 30.36 -7.93 -10.04
C TRP A 369 30.42 -8.84 -8.80
#